data_AF-A0A397Q5U7-F1
#
_entry.id   AF-A0A397Q5U7-F1
#
_cell.length_a   1.000
_cell.length_b   1.000
_cell.length_c   1.000
_cell.angle_alpha   90.00
_cell.angle_beta   90.00
_cell.angle_gamma   90.00
#
_symmetry.space_group_name_H-M   'P 1'
#
loop_
_entity.id
_entity.type
_entity.pdbx_description
1 polymer ?
#
loop_
_entity_poly.entity_id
_entity_poly.type
_entity_poly.pdbx_seq_one_letter_code
_entity_poly.pdbx_strand_id
1 'polypeptide(L)'
;MNNPAVIGALAGLVSALIFVSAATSAVAAALLVYITPLPLMIAGLGWGIRASLIGLGVGMLIAAALFSINVSLTYALMLAGPAALLVYLALLSRPEPQAPGGLAWYPPGRLIAWAALIAGAIGGGSAVVLAAGTGDYDTSVRQLFDETLLPALQQGEQELTEEQINQTVKFMGGILPGAVAAVWLLIMLINIWLGGKIASVSGRLIRPWPSLSDMEYPRFLPIAFLVALVGTMLFAGLTAAIASAFTGAILLAYLLMGLVVIHVITRGSTFQPLVLVLLYVGIVLVGWLGLLVALLGVAEPLLRLRQRAQERRDSSGPPDGPRPD
;
A
#
# COMPACT_ATOMS: atom_id res chain seq x y z
N MET A 1 0.37 32.28 -0.13
CA MET A 1 1.69 31.70 0.19
C MET A 1 2.08 30.71 -0.91
N ASN A 2 3.01 31.05 -1.81
CA ASN A 2 3.41 30.20 -2.94
C ASN A 2 4.83 29.60 -2.78
N ASN A 3 5.48 29.75 -1.62
CA ASN A 3 6.83 29.23 -1.43
C ASN A 3 6.78 27.73 -1.05
N PRO A 4 7.24 26.81 -1.93
CA PRO A 4 7.24 25.38 -1.65
C PRO A 4 8.07 25.00 -0.41
N ALA A 5 9.07 25.81 -0.04
CA ALA A 5 9.89 25.56 1.14
C ALA A 5 9.11 25.74 2.45
N VAL A 6 8.28 26.79 2.54
CA VAL A 6 7.46 27.06 3.73
C VAL A 6 6.38 25.99 3.88
N ILE A 7 5.71 25.63 2.79
CA ILE A 7 4.69 24.57 2.79
C ILE A 7 5.32 23.22 3.16
N GLY A 8 6.48 22.91 2.59
CA GLY A 8 7.24 21.71 2.92
C GLY A 8 7.60 21.66 4.41
N ALA A 9 8.16 22.72 4.95
CA ALA A 9 8.53 22.80 6.37
C ALA A 9 7.33 22.61 7.31
N LEU A 10 6.21 23.27 7.03
CA LEU A 10 4.97 23.12 7.80
C LEU A 10 4.41 21.69 7.72
N ALA A 11 4.40 21.09 6.53
CA ALA A 11 3.99 19.71 6.35
C ALA A 11 4.90 18.73 7.11
N GLY A 12 6.21 18.97 7.09
CA GLY A 12 7.20 18.22 7.86
C GLY A 12 6.98 18.31 9.37
N LEU A 13 6.73 19.52 9.88
CA LEU A 13 6.39 19.76 11.27
C LEU A 13 5.11 18.99 11.67
N VAL A 14 4.03 19.14 10.92
CA VAL A 14 2.76 18.46 11.22
C VAL A 14 2.92 16.94 11.17
N SER A 15 3.57 16.41 10.12
CA SER A 15 3.84 14.98 9.98
C SER A 15 4.65 14.42 11.15
N ALA A 16 5.73 15.10 11.56
CA ALA A 16 6.54 14.68 12.70
C ALA A 16 5.77 14.74 14.02
N LEU A 17 4.96 15.79 14.24
CA LEU A 17 4.13 15.90 15.45
C LEU A 17 3.05 14.82 15.53
N ILE A 18 2.43 14.46 14.39
CA ILE A 18 1.47 13.34 14.33
C ILE A 18 2.17 12.02 14.69
N PHE A 19 3.33 11.76 14.09
CA PHE A 19 4.12 10.55 14.35
C PHE A 19 4.50 10.44 15.82
N VAL A 20 5.01 11.54 16.37
CA VAL A 20 5.40 11.66 17.77
C VAL A 20 4.21 11.48 18.71
N SER A 21 3.09 12.14 18.43
CA SER A 21 1.88 12.04 19.25
C SER A 21 1.31 10.63 19.28
N ALA A 22 1.55 9.86 18.22
CA ALA A 22 1.16 8.47 18.20
C ALA A 22 2.00 7.60 19.15
N ALA A 23 3.25 7.98 19.43
CA ALA A 23 4.09 7.28 20.39
C ALA A 23 3.66 7.48 21.85
N THR A 24 2.85 8.50 22.15
CA THR A 24 2.53 8.91 23.52
C THR A 24 1.14 8.49 24.03
N SER A 25 0.24 7.96 23.18
CA SER A 25 -1.15 7.63 23.61
C SER A 25 -1.69 6.33 23.01
N ALA A 26 -2.10 5.38 23.86
CA ALA A 26 -2.52 4.03 23.43
C ALA A 26 -3.79 4.00 22.53
N VAL A 27 -4.74 4.91 22.73
CA VAL A 27 -6.05 4.89 22.04
C VAL A 27 -6.03 5.63 20.69
N ALA A 28 -5.21 6.67 20.54
CA ALA A 28 -5.09 7.45 19.29
C ALA A 28 -3.88 7.05 18.43
N ALA A 29 -2.95 6.25 18.96
CA ALA A 29 -1.70 5.86 18.30
C ALA A 29 -1.90 5.31 16.88
N ALA A 30 -2.75 4.29 16.74
CA ALA A 30 -2.88 3.57 15.47
C ALA A 30 -3.37 4.49 14.34
N LEU A 31 -4.43 5.28 14.60
CA LEU A 31 -4.99 6.18 13.59
C LEU A 31 -4.02 7.31 13.21
N LEU A 32 -3.31 7.87 14.18
CA LEU A 32 -2.34 8.95 13.94
C LEU A 32 -1.14 8.47 13.13
N VAL A 33 -0.57 7.29 13.44
CA VAL A 33 0.50 6.71 12.62
C VAL A 33 0.05 6.55 11.16
N TYR A 34 -1.19 6.11 10.93
CA TYR A 34 -1.69 5.83 9.59
C TYR A 34 -1.86 7.09 8.73
N ILE A 35 -2.04 8.27 9.31
CA ILE A 35 -2.14 9.53 8.55
C ILE A 35 -0.83 10.34 8.56
N THR A 36 0.22 9.83 9.21
CA THR A 36 1.52 10.51 9.29
C THR A 36 2.07 10.92 7.91
N PRO A 37 2.04 10.08 6.85
CA PRO A 37 2.56 10.47 5.53
C PRO A 37 1.74 11.58 4.83
N LEU A 38 0.48 11.79 5.24
CA LEU A 38 -0.49 12.62 4.53
C LEU A 38 -0.01 14.05 4.29
N PRO A 39 0.50 14.80 5.30
CA PRO A 39 0.90 16.19 5.09
C PRO A 39 2.03 16.32 4.07
N LEU A 40 3.00 15.40 4.11
CA LEU A 40 4.12 15.37 3.17
C LEU A 40 3.66 15.08 1.74
N MET A 41 2.68 14.18 1.57
CA MET A 41 2.11 13.85 0.27
C MET A 41 1.24 14.99 -0.28
N ILE A 42 0.47 15.70 0.56
CA ILE A 42 -0.26 16.92 0.15
C ILE A 42 0.71 17.99 -0.35
N ALA A 43 1.73 18.31 0.44
CA ALA A 43 2.75 19.30 0.08
C ALA A 43 3.48 18.90 -1.20
N GLY A 44 3.86 17.62 -1.29
CA GLY A 44 4.54 17.06 -2.45
C GLY A 44 3.73 17.13 -3.74
N LEU A 45 2.49 16.65 -3.72
CA LEU A 45 1.63 16.59 -4.90
C LEU A 45 1.08 17.98 -5.32
N GLY A 46 1.00 18.93 -4.39
CA GLY A 46 0.50 20.29 -4.65
C GLY A 46 1.57 21.34 -4.96
N TRP A 47 2.77 21.22 -4.37
CA TRP A 47 3.86 22.21 -4.51
C TRP A 47 5.18 21.60 -5.02
N GLY A 48 5.16 20.32 -5.38
CA GLY A 48 6.24 19.62 -6.04
C GLY A 48 7.14 18.85 -5.08
N ILE A 49 7.99 18.00 -5.66
CA ILE A 49 8.88 17.11 -4.89
C ILE A 49 9.77 17.87 -3.88
N ARG A 50 10.19 19.10 -4.20
CA ARG A 50 10.99 19.93 -3.29
C ARG A 50 10.28 20.19 -1.96
N ALA A 51 8.97 20.43 -1.98
CA ALA A 51 8.20 20.64 -0.76
C ALA A 51 8.18 19.36 0.11
N SER A 52 8.02 18.19 -0.53
CA SER A 52 8.06 16.90 0.17
C SER A 52 9.43 16.60 0.78
N LEU A 53 10.53 16.86 0.05
CA LEU A 53 11.89 16.67 0.55
C LEU A 53 12.27 17.61 1.69
N ILE A 54 11.86 18.88 1.60
CA ILE A 54 12.05 19.84 2.69
C ILE A 54 11.26 19.39 3.93
N GLY A 55 10.01 18.95 3.74
CA GLY A 55 9.21 18.41 4.83
C GLY A 55 9.79 17.16 5.46
N LEU A 56 10.35 16.24 4.66
CA LEU A 56 11.10 15.09 5.17
C LEU A 56 12.25 15.54 6.07
N GLY A 57 13.09 16.47 5.60
CA GLY A 57 14.24 16.98 6.36
C GLY A 57 13.83 17.67 7.66
N VAL A 58 12.82 18.56 7.60
CA VAL A 58 12.29 19.24 8.79
C VAL A 58 11.68 18.25 9.78
N GLY A 59 10.90 17.29 9.30
CA GLY A 59 10.31 16.26 10.15
C GLY A 59 11.35 15.38 10.83
N MET A 60 12.43 15.02 10.12
CA MET A 60 13.56 14.29 10.70
C MET A 60 14.26 15.08 11.81
N LEU A 61 14.50 16.37 11.59
CA LEU A 61 15.12 17.25 12.60
C LEU A 61 14.25 17.33 13.86
N ILE A 62 12.93 17.47 13.71
CA ILE A 62 12.00 17.53 14.83
C ILE A 62 11.94 16.21 15.59
N ALA A 63 11.80 15.07 14.89
CA ALA A 63 11.76 13.76 15.52
C ALA A 63 13.07 13.45 16.27
N ALA A 64 14.22 13.88 15.73
CA ALA A 64 15.52 13.72 16.37
C ALA A 64 15.66 14.62 17.62
N ALA A 65 15.22 15.87 17.53
CA ALA A 65 15.33 16.85 18.61
C ALA A 65 14.40 16.56 19.79
N LEU A 66 13.20 16.00 19.53
CA LEU A 66 12.20 15.74 20.57
C LEU A 66 12.31 14.36 21.22
N PHE A 67 12.89 13.36 20.53
CA PHE A 67 12.94 11.98 21.01
C PHE A 67 14.36 11.41 20.95
N SER A 68 14.73 10.88 19.78
CA SER A 68 16.05 10.28 19.57
C SER A 68 16.35 10.16 18.09
N ILE A 69 17.64 9.97 17.78
CA ILE A 69 18.08 9.69 16.41
C ILE A 69 17.43 8.42 15.85
N ASN A 70 17.22 7.39 16.68
CA ASN A 70 16.59 6.14 16.25
C ASN A 70 15.12 6.36 15.84
N VAL A 71 14.37 7.16 16.60
CA VAL A 71 12.98 7.52 16.27
C VAL A 71 12.92 8.32 14.97
N SER A 72 13.86 9.25 14.77
CA SER A 72 13.98 10.01 13.52
C SER A 72 14.29 9.13 12.31
N LEU A 73 15.22 8.18 12.47
CA LEU A 73 15.56 7.22 11.41
C LEU A 73 14.37 6.30 11.09
N THR A 74 13.65 5.81 12.10
CA THR A 74 12.42 5.03 11.88
C THR A 74 11.37 5.83 11.13
N TYR A 75 11.12 7.08 11.52
CA TYR A 75 10.22 7.98 10.80
C TYR A 75 10.64 8.19 9.34
N ALA A 76 11.93 8.45 9.11
CA ALA A 76 12.48 8.67 7.78
C ALA A 76 12.37 7.44 6.88
N LEU A 77 12.79 6.27 7.39
CA LEU A 77 12.86 5.03 6.61
C LEU A 77 11.49 4.40 6.38
N MET A 78 10.62 4.45 7.39
CA MET A 78 9.33 3.75 7.34
C MET A 78 8.23 4.62 6.73
N LEU A 79 8.29 5.95 6.88
CA LEU A 79 7.16 6.81 6.53
C LEU A 79 7.55 7.94 5.57
N ALA A 80 8.38 8.89 6.00
CA ALA A 80 8.63 10.12 5.26
C ALA A 80 9.41 9.91 3.95
N GLY A 81 10.44 9.05 3.98
CA GLY A 81 11.27 8.69 2.82
C GLY A 81 10.45 8.00 1.74
N PRO A 82 9.75 6.90 2.04
CA PRO A 82 8.87 6.26 1.09
C PRO A 82 7.76 7.20 0.57
N ALA A 83 7.21 8.06 1.43
CA ALA A 83 6.24 9.07 0.99
C ALA A 83 6.81 10.03 -0.05
N ALA A 84 8.01 10.58 0.21
CA ALA A 84 8.70 11.45 -0.73
C ALA A 84 9.07 10.73 -2.04
N LEU A 85 9.48 9.46 -1.96
CA LEU A 85 9.77 8.63 -3.13
C LEU A 85 8.50 8.38 -3.97
N LEU A 86 7.37 8.06 -3.34
CA LEU A 86 6.10 7.87 -4.05
C LEU A 86 5.58 9.17 -4.66
N VAL A 87 5.75 10.31 -3.99
CA VAL A 87 5.49 11.63 -4.57
C VAL A 87 6.39 11.89 -5.78
N TYR A 88 7.69 11.58 -5.68
CA TYR A 88 8.63 11.72 -6.79
C TYR A 88 8.18 10.89 -7.99
N LEU A 89 7.88 9.60 -7.78
CA LEU A 89 7.37 8.72 -8.83
C LEU A 89 6.05 9.23 -9.41
N ALA A 90 5.14 9.73 -8.57
CA ALA A 90 3.87 10.29 -9.01
C ALA A 90 4.04 11.52 -9.91
N LEU A 91 5.07 12.34 -9.69
CA LEU A 91 5.35 13.55 -10.44
C LEU A 91 6.34 13.36 -11.60
N LEU A 92 6.89 12.15 -11.74
CA LEU A 92 7.78 11.84 -12.84
C LEU A 92 6.99 11.92 -14.16
N SER A 93 7.51 12.69 -15.11
CA SER A 93 6.90 12.89 -16.41
C SER A 93 7.96 13.01 -17.49
N ARG A 94 7.58 12.72 -18.73
CA ARG A 94 8.40 12.92 -19.92
C ARG A 94 7.63 13.74 -20.96
N PRO A 95 8.31 14.55 -21.78
CA PRO A 95 7.67 15.21 -22.92
C PRO A 95 7.08 14.17 -23.89
N GLU A 96 5.82 14.36 -24.24
CA GLU A 96 5.12 13.52 -25.23
C GLU A 96 4.07 14.38 -25.96
N PRO A 97 4.36 14.85 -27.20
CA PRO A 97 3.53 15.85 -27.87
C PRO A 97 2.07 15.46 -28.09
N GLN A 98 1.79 14.16 -28.17
CA GLN A 98 0.45 13.62 -28.36
C GLN A 98 -0.32 13.43 -27.04
N ALA A 99 0.37 13.54 -25.90
CA ALA A 99 -0.26 13.39 -24.59
C ALA A 99 -0.98 14.69 -24.18
N PRO A 100 -2.06 14.61 -23.38
CA PRO A 100 -2.71 15.78 -22.82
C PRO A 100 -1.72 16.67 -22.05
N GLY A 101 -1.62 17.94 -22.44
CA GLY A 101 -0.67 18.89 -21.86
C GLY A 101 0.80 18.66 -22.25
N GLY A 102 1.06 17.84 -23.28
CA GLY A 102 2.41 17.59 -23.80
C GLY A 102 3.30 16.74 -22.89
N LEU A 103 2.73 16.11 -21.85
CA LEU A 103 3.46 15.34 -20.85
C LEU A 103 2.82 13.96 -20.65
N ALA A 104 3.64 12.92 -20.76
CA ALA A 104 3.28 11.59 -20.31
C ALA A 104 3.75 11.38 -18.87
N TRP A 105 2.79 11.19 -17.97
CA TRP A 105 3.01 10.98 -16.54
C TRP A 105 3.34 9.52 -16.21
N TYR A 106 4.03 9.31 -15.09
CA TYR A 106 4.36 7.97 -14.63
C TYR A 106 3.09 7.11 -14.40
N PRO A 107 3.02 5.90 -14.96
CA PRO A 107 1.81 5.08 -14.88
C PRO A 107 1.42 4.69 -13.45
N PRO A 108 0.12 4.72 -13.08
CA PRO A 108 -0.33 4.37 -11.74
C PRO A 108 -0.02 2.92 -11.35
N GLY A 109 -0.10 1.99 -12.29
CA GLY A 109 0.24 0.58 -12.02
C GLY A 109 1.71 0.39 -11.65
N ARG A 110 2.64 1.14 -12.28
CA ARG A 110 4.06 1.12 -11.89
C ARG A 110 4.30 1.75 -10.52
N LEU A 111 3.54 2.80 -10.17
CA LEU A 111 3.61 3.41 -8.85
C LEU A 111 3.18 2.42 -7.76
N ILE A 112 2.04 1.73 -7.95
CA ILE A 112 1.56 0.70 -7.00
C ILE A 112 2.56 -0.45 -6.90
N ALA A 113 3.16 -0.88 -8.03
CA ALA A 113 4.18 -1.93 -8.02
C ALA A 113 5.41 -1.54 -7.18
N TRP A 114 5.92 -0.31 -7.33
CA TRP A 114 7.01 0.18 -6.49
C TRP A 114 6.60 0.30 -5.02
N ALA A 115 5.39 0.79 -4.74
CA ALA A 115 4.86 0.83 -3.38
C ALA A 115 4.80 -0.58 -2.76
N ALA A 116 4.38 -1.59 -3.52
CA ALA A 116 4.37 -2.99 -3.07
C ALA A 116 5.78 -3.54 -2.79
N LEU A 117 6.77 -3.22 -3.63
CA LEU A 117 8.16 -3.62 -3.38
C LEU A 117 8.73 -2.96 -2.12
N ILE A 118 8.48 -1.67 -1.92
CA ILE A 118 8.91 -0.94 -0.71
C ILE A 118 8.21 -1.53 0.52
N ALA A 119 6.92 -1.83 0.42
CA ALA A 119 6.15 -2.46 1.47
C ALA A 119 6.72 -3.84 1.84
N GLY A 120 7.07 -4.66 0.84
CA GLY A 120 7.73 -5.95 1.05
C GLY A 120 9.09 -5.81 1.71
N ALA A 121 9.89 -4.81 1.32
CA ALA A 121 11.17 -4.51 1.96
C ALA A 121 11.00 -4.06 3.42
N ILE A 122 9.96 -3.28 3.73
CA ILE A 122 9.65 -2.84 5.09
C ILE A 122 9.14 -4.00 5.95
N GLY A 123 8.23 -4.83 5.44
CA GLY A 123 7.77 -6.02 6.14
C GLY A 123 8.91 -7.02 6.36
N GLY A 124 9.77 -7.24 5.36
CA GLY A 124 10.95 -8.09 5.51
C GLY A 124 11.96 -7.52 6.50
N GLY A 125 12.18 -6.20 6.47
CA GLY A 125 12.99 -5.49 7.46
C GLY A 125 12.43 -5.64 8.87
N SER A 126 11.11 -5.63 9.05
CA SER A 126 10.48 -5.88 10.36
C SER A 126 10.78 -7.30 10.87
N ALA A 127 10.84 -8.31 9.99
CA ALA A 127 11.24 -9.67 10.37
C ALA A 127 12.71 -9.73 10.80
N VAL A 128 13.60 -8.98 10.13
CA VAL A 128 15.02 -8.88 10.51
C VAL A 128 15.17 -8.21 11.88
N VAL A 129 14.46 -7.11 12.12
CA VAL A 129 14.46 -6.42 13.42
C VAL A 129 13.95 -7.35 14.53
N LEU A 130 12.88 -8.10 14.25
CA LEU A 130 12.34 -9.07 15.20
C LEU A 130 13.35 -10.18 15.52
N ALA A 131 14.00 -10.75 14.51
CA ALA A 131 15.03 -11.77 14.68
C ALA A 131 16.26 -11.24 15.46
N ALA A 132 16.64 -9.97 15.26
CA ALA A 132 17.77 -9.36 15.97
C ALA A 132 17.58 -9.29 17.50
N GLY A 133 16.34 -9.34 18.00
CA GLY A 133 16.05 -9.30 19.43
C GLY A 133 16.52 -10.53 20.21
N THR A 134 16.41 -11.72 19.61
CA THR A 134 16.79 -13.00 20.25
C THR A 134 17.92 -13.73 19.50
N GLY A 135 18.31 -13.24 18.32
CA GLY A 135 19.23 -13.91 17.40
C GLY A 135 18.54 -14.90 16.45
N ASP A 136 17.27 -15.21 16.66
CA ASP A 136 16.50 -16.15 15.86
C ASP A 136 15.05 -15.66 15.63
N TYR A 137 14.55 -15.82 14.41
CA TYR A 137 13.22 -15.32 14.06
C TYR A 137 12.11 -16.11 14.75
N ASP A 138 12.19 -17.44 14.75
CA ASP A 138 11.13 -18.30 15.26
C ASP A 138 11.00 -18.15 16.79
N THR A 139 12.13 -18.01 17.47
CA THR A 139 12.20 -17.71 18.91
C THR A 139 11.55 -16.36 19.24
N SER A 140 11.86 -15.30 18.49
CA SER A 140 11.22 -13.99 18.69
C SER A 140 9.71 -14.02 18.42
N VAL A 141 9.26 -14.79 17.43
CA VAL A 141 7.82 -14.98 17.16
C VAL A 141 7.14 -15.73 18.29
N ARG A 142 7.77 -16.78 18.85
CA ARG A 142 7.24 -17.50 20.02
C ARG A 142 7.14 -16.59 21.22
N GLN A 143 8.19 -15.82 21.51
CA GLN A 143 8.17 -14.85 22.61
C GLN A 143 7.05 -13.82 22.43
N LEU A 144 6.89 -13.27 21.23
CA LEU A 144 5.81 -12.33 20.93
C LEU A 144 4.43 -12.98 21.13
N PHE A 145 4.25 -14.24 20.73
CA PHE A 145 3.01 -14.99 20.94
C PHE A 145 2.71 -15.17 22.43
N ASP A 146 3.69 -15.63 23.20
CA ASP A 146 3.57 -15.91 24.63
C ASP A 146 3.26 -14.62 25.42
N GLU A 147 3.83 -13.48 25.02
CA GLU A 147 3.61 -12.19 25.68
C GLU A 147 2.28 -11.53 25.31
N THR A 148 1.78 -11.73 24.08
CA THR A 148 0.65 -10.93 23.56
C THR A 148 -0.64 -11.72 23.32
N LEU A 149 -0.55 -12.92 22.75
CA LEU A 149 -1.69 -13.70 22.28
C LEU A 149 -2.10 -14.77 23.28
N LEU A 150 -1.12 -15.45 23.88
CA LEU A 150 -1.38 -16.50 24.85
C LEU A 150 -2.26 -16.04 26.03
N PRO A 151 -2.03 -14.86 26.65
CA PRO A 151 -2.88 -14.39 27.75
C PRO A 151 -4.33 -14.11 27.34
N ALA A 152 -4.57 -13.74 26.07
CA ALA A 152 -5.91 -13.51 25.55
C ALA A 152 -6.63 -14.84 25.22
N LEU A 153 -5.88 -15.85 24.77
CA LEU A 153 -6.41 -17.18 24.45
C LEU A 153 -6.72 -17.99 25.71
N GLN A 154 -5.93 -17.82 26.77
CA GLN A 154 -6.16 -18.48 28.07
C GLN A 154 -7.35 -17.91 28.85
N GLN A 155 -7.98 -16.82 28.39
CA GLN A 155 -9.24 -16.34 28.95
C GLN A 155 -10.46 -17.19 28.50
N GLY A 156 -10.27 -18.12 27.56
CA GLY A 156 -11.28 -19.11 27.19
C GLY A 156 -11.30 -20.32 28.13
N GLU A 157 -12.42 -21.04 28.19
CA GLU A 157 -12.59 -22.24 29.04
C GLU A 157 -11.75 -23.45 28.62
N GLN A 158 -11.12 -23.41 27.45
CA GLN A 158 -10.37 -24.53 26.88
C GLN A 158 -8.87 -24.22 26.85
N GLU A 159 -8.09 -24.95 27.65
CA GLU A 159 -6.63 -24.89 27.60
C GLU A 159 -6.11 -25.39 26.25
N LEU A 160 -5.22 -24.62 25.63
CA LEU A 160 -4.57 -25.00 24.39
C LEU A 160 -3.48 -26.04 24.68
N THR A 161 -3.43 -27.10 23.88
CA THR A 161 -2.32 -28.05 23.90
C THR A 161 -1.05 -27.42 23.33
N GLU A 162 0.13 -27.89 23.75
CA GLU A 162 1.43 -27.44 23.21
C GLU A 162 1.52 -27.60 21.68
N GLU A 163 0.90 -28.65 21.13
CA GLU A 163 0.86 -28.85 19.68
C GLU A 163 0.05 -27.74 18.97
N GLN A 164 -1.11 -27.36 19.52
CA GLN A 164 -1.92 -26.27 18.99
C GLN A 164 -1.18 -24.92 19.09
N ILE A 165 -0.46 -24.71 20.20
CA ILE A 165 0.38 -23.51 20.37
C ILE A 165 1.46 -23.46 19.30
N ASN A 166 2.22 -24.55 19.12
CA ASN A 166 3.30 -24.62 18.12
C ASN A 166 2.79 -24.38 16.70
N GLN A 167 1.65 -24.96 16.33
CA GLN A 167 1.03 -24.71 15.02
C GLN A 167 0.60 -23.25 14.84
N THR A 168 0.03 -22.64 15.88
CA THR A 168 -0.40 -21.23 15.86
C THR A 168 0.80 -20.29 15.74
N VAL A 169 1.86 -20.53 16.50
CA VAL A 169 3.12 -19.76 16.45
C VAL A 169 3.73 -19.85 15.05
N LYS A 170 3.81 -21.06 14.48
CA LYS A 170 4.34 -21.26 13.13
C LYS A 170 3.50 -20.56 12.06
N PHE A 171 2.18 -20.62 12.16
CA PHE A 171 1.26 -19.90 11.27
C PHE A 171 1.43 -18.38 11.40
N MET A 172 1.52 -17.88 12.64
CA MET A 172 1.74 -16.47 12.93
C MET A 172 3.07 -15.98 12.34
N GLY A 173 4.17 -16.70 12.57
CA GLY A 173 5.49 -16.37 12.00
C GLY A 173 5.50 -16.38 10.47
N GLY A 174 4.73 -17.27 9.85
CA GLY A 174 4.61 -17.30 8.39
C GLY A 174 3.91 -16.05 7.82
N ILE A 175 2.84 -15.57 8.46
CA ILE A 175 1.96 -14.52 7.90
C ILE A 175 2.32 -13.11 8.39
N LEU A 176 2.88 -12.98 9.59
CA LEU A 176 3.08 -11.69 10.26
C LEU A 176 3.83 -10.66 9.37
N PRO A 177 4.97 -10.98 8.73
CA PRO A 177 5.68 -10.02 7.87
C PRO A 177 4.86 -9.62 6.63
N GLY A 178 4.14 -10.58 6.05
CA GLY A 178 3.20 -10.35 4.95
C GLY A 178 2.07 -9.40 5.32
N ALA A 179 1.49 -9.58 6.51
CA ALA A 179 0.45 -8.71 7.03
C ALA A 179 0.97 -7.29 7.30
N VAL A 180 2.14 -7.15 7.92
CA VAL A 180 2.81 -5.86 8.14
C VAL A 180 3.04 -5.13 6.82
N ALA A 181 3.57 -5.83 5.82
CA ALA A 181 3.81 -5.28 4.49
C ALA A 181 2.49 -4.83 3.82
N ALA A 182 1.43 -5.65 3.89
CA ALA A 182 0.14 -5.32 3.32
C ALA A 182 -0.50 -4.09 3.98
N VAL A 183 -0.49 -4.01 5.31
CA VAL A 183 -1.01 -2.85 6.06
C VAL A 183 -0.21 -1.60 5.70
N TRP A 184 1.11 -1.69 5.64
CA TRP A 184 1.96 -0.57 5.26
C TRP A 184 1.65 -0.08 3.83
N LEU A 185 1.45 -1.01 2.88
CA LEU A 185 1.05 -0.67 1.52
C LEU A 185 -0.29 0.09 1.49
N LEU A 186 -1.30 -0.40 2.21
CA LEU A 186 -2.59 0.29 2.33
C LEU A 186 -2.44 1.70 2.87
N ILE A 187 -1.66 1.88 3.94
CA ILE A 187 -1.38 3.19 4.52
C ILE A 187 -0.85 4.13 3.43
N MET A 188 0.21 3.75 2.72
CA MET A 188 0.80 4.62 1.70
C MET A 188 -0.14 4.92 0.53
N LEU A 189 -0.91 3.93 0.08
CA LEU A 189 -1.86 4.11 -1.02
C LEU A 189 -3.04 4.99 -0.63
N ILE A 190 -3.55 4.85 0.59
CA ILE A 190 -4.62 5.72 1.12
C ILE A 190 -4.10 7.15 1.27
N ASN A 191 -2.89 7.33 1.79
CA ASN A 191 -2.31 8.67 1.97
C ASN A 191 -2.04 9.37 0.65
N ILE A 192 -1.52 8.68 -0.37
CA ILE A 192 -1.27 9.31 -1.67
C ILE A 192 -2.58 9.61 -2.40
N TRP A 193 -3.57 8.74 -2.25
CA TRP A 193 -4.91 8.96 -2.78
C TRP A 193 -5.55 10.19 -2.14
N LEU A 194 -5.57 10.24 -0.81
CA LEU A 194 -6.17 11.33 -0.05
C LEU A 194 -5.42 12.64 -0.29
N GLY A 195 -4.08 12.60 -0.26
CA GLY A 195 -3.24 13.77 -0.52
C GLY A 195 -3.46 14.34 -1.93
N GLY A 196 -3.57 13.46 -2.94
CA GLY A 196 -3.87 13.89 -4.30
C GLY A 196 -5.30 14.42 -4.46
N LYS A 197 -6.29 13.85 -3.75
CA LYS A 197 -7.67 14.39 -3.73
C LYS A 197 -7.73 15.77 -3.07
N ILE A 198 -7.08 15.95 -1.93
CA ILE A 198 -6.99 17.24 -1.24
C ILE A 198 -6.31 18.29 -2.14
N ALA A 199 -5.19 17.93 -2.77
CA ALA A 199 -4.49 18.82 -3.69
C ALA A 199 -5.35 19.15 -4.93
N SER A 200 -6.14 18.19 -5.43
CA SER A 200 -7.04 18.38 -6.57
C SER A 200 -8.18 19.34 -6.24
N VAL A 201 -8.85 19.14 -5.11
CA VAL A 201 -9.93 20.03 -4.63
C VAL A 201 -9.38 21.44 -4.37
N SER A 202 -8.14 21.53 -3.91
CA SER A 202 -7.45 22.81 -3.70
C SER A 202 -6.99 23.49 -4.99
N GLY A 203 -7.19 22.88 -6.17
CA GLY A 203 -6.71 23.41 -7.46
C GLY A 203 -5.18 23.46 -7.57
N ARG A 204 -4.46 22.67 -6.78
CA ARG A 204 -2.99 22.67 -6.70
C ARG A 204 -2.35 21.39 -7.24
N LEU A 205 -3.13 20.35 -7.53
CA LEU A 205 -2.59 19.09 -8.01
C LEU A 205 -1.80 19.31 -9.32
N ILE A 206 -0.51 18.99 -9.28
CA ILE A 206 0.42 19.28 -10.39
C ILE A 206 0.13 18.43 -11.64
N ARG A 207 -0.35 17.20 -11.45
CA ARG A 207 -0.68 16.27 -12.53
C ARG A 207 -2.19 16.06 -12.63
N PRO A 208 -2.73 15.79 -13.83
CA PRO A 208 -4.08 15.27 -13.95
C PRO A 208 -4.26 13.99 -13.13
N TRP A 209 -5.42 13.83 -12.51
CA TRP A 209 -5.74 12.62 -11.77
C TRP A 209 -5.75 11.42 -12.74
N PRO A 210 -5.02 10.32 -12.46
CA PRO A 210 -4.93 9.20 -13.38
C PRO A 210 -6.23 8.40 -13.44
N SER A 211 -6.53 7.83 -14.62
CA SER A 211 -7.51 6.76 -14.74
C SER A 211 -6.92 5.47 -14.14
N LEU A 212 -7.52 4.97 -13.07
CA LEU A 212 -7.12 3.69 -12.45
C LEU A 212 -7.64 2.48 -13.23
N SER A 213 -8.72 2.68 -14.02
CA SER A 213 -9.32 1.63 -14.85
C SER A 213 -8.35 1.08 -15.89
N ASP A 214 -7.42 1.93 -16.34
CA ASP A 214 -6.45 1.63 -17.42
C ASP A 214 -5.08 1.26 -16.85
N MET A 215 -4.98 1.02 -15.54
CA MET A 215 -3.71 0.68 -14.93
C MET A 215 -3.24 -0.72 -15.37
N GLU A 216 -1.94 -0.85 -15.59
CA GLU A 216 -1.25 -2.11 -15.87
C GLU A 216 0.00 -2.21 -15.01
N TYR A 217 0.27 -3.43 -14.53
CA TYR A 217 1.50 -3.69 -13.78
C TYR A 217 2.71 -3.89 -14.69
N PRO A 218 3.92 -3.53 -14.23
CA PRO A 218 5.14 -3.78 -14.98
C PRO A 218 5.38 -5.30 -15.10
N ARG A 219 6.01 -5.70 -16.21
CA ARG A 219 6.22 -7.12 -16.57
C ARG A 219 7.01 -7.93 -15.54
N PHE A 220 7.80 -7.28 -14.69
CA PHE A 220 8.57 -7.96 -13.65
C PHE A 220 7.71 -8.34 -12.43
N LEU A 221 6.56 -7.68 -12.20
CA LEU A 221 5.80 -7.88 -10.96
C LEU A 221 5.24 -9.30 -10.81
N PRO A 222 4.70 -9.97 -11.86
CA PRO A 222 4.29 -11.37 -11.75
C PRO A 222 5.45 -12.31 -11.42
N ILE A 223 6.64 -12.04 -11.99
CA ILE A 223 7.85 -12.83 -11.73
C ILE A 223 8.29 -12.65 -10.28
N ALA A 224 8.32 -11.40 -9.79
CA ALA A 224 8.64 -11.10 -8.40
C ALA A 224 7.65 -11.77 -7.43
N PHE A 225 6.35 -11.79 -7.77
CA PHE A 225 5.33 -12.49 -6.98
C PHE A 225 5.60 -14.00 -6.91
N LEU A 226 5.86 -14.63 -8.07
CA LEU A 226 6.15 -16.07 -8.12
C LEU A 226 7.41 -16.42 -7.32
N VAL A 227 8.48 -15.64 -7.46
CA VAL A 227 9.73 -15.84 -6.71
C VAL A 227 9.49 -15.71 -5.20
N ALA A 228 8.75 -14.68 -4.77
CA ALA A 228 8.42 -14.49 -3.36
C ALA A 228 7.56 -15.64 -2.81
N LEU A 229 6.53 -16.04 -3.54
CA LEU A 229 5.62 -17.12 -3.14
C LEU A 229 6.35 -18.45 -3.06
N VAL A 230 7.15 -18.80 -4.06
CA VAL A 230 7.99 -20.01 -4.03
C VAL A 230 9.01 -19.92 -2.90
N GLY A 231 9.56 -18.74 -2.63
CA GLY A 231 10.45 -18.49 -1.50
C GLY A 231 9.83 -18.85 -0.14
N THR A 232 8.53 -18.59 0.05
CA THR A 232 7.83 -19.01 1.29
C THR A 232 7.71 -20.53 1.44
N MET A 233 7.80 -21.28 0.34
CA MET A 233 7.64 -22.74 0.32
C MET A 233 8.99 -23.47 0.38
N LEU A 234 10.04 -22.89 -0.20
CA LEU A 234 11.36 -23.50 -0.30
C LEU A 234 12.26 -23.23 0.91
N PHE A 235 12.05 -22.12 1.61
CA PHE A 235 12.87 -21.71 2.74
C PHE A 235 12.10 -21.81 4.06
N ALA A 236 12.81 -21.63 5.18
CA ALA A 236 12.25 -21.60 6.54
C ALA A 236 12.80 -20.40 7.33
N GLY A 237 12.23 -20.17 8.52
CA GLY A 237 12.65 -19.11 9.44
C GLY A 237 12.64 -17.71 8.81
N LEU A 238 13.67 -16.92 9.10
CA LEU A 238 13.79 -15.53 8.65
C LEU A 238 13.70 -15.36 7.13
N THR A 239 14.27 -16.27 6.34
CA THR A 239 14.25 -16.16 4.88
C THR A 239 12.83 -16.36 4.33
N ALA A 240 12.08 -17.33 4.87
CA ALA A 240 10.67 -17.52 4.52
C ALA A 240 9.80 -16.33 4.97
N ALA A 241 10.11 -15.76 6.13
CA ALA A 241 9.45 -14.56 6.65
C ALA A 241 9.67 -13.33 5.75
N ILE A 242 10.89 -13.12 5.24
CA ILE A 242 11.16 -12.05 4.27
C ILE A 242 10.39 -12.31 2.96
N ALA A 243 10.38 -13.55 2.48
CA ALA A 243 9.63 -13.93 1.28
C ALA A 243 8.11 -13.70 1.46
N SER A 244 7.57 -13.94 2.67
CA SER A 244 6.16 -13.72 2.96
C SER A 244 5.79 -12.24 3.00
N ALA A 245 6.70 -11.36 3.42
CA ALA A 245 6.53 -9.90 3.32
C ALA A 245 6.29 -9.43 1.88
N PHE A 246 7.14 -9.85 0.94
CA PHE A 246 6.95 -9.53 -0.48
C PHE A 246 5.70 -10.18 -1.05
N THR A 247 5.42 -11.43 -0.67
CA THR A 247 4.22 -12.15 -1.11
C THR A 247 2.95 -11.40 -0.69
N GLY A 248 2.84 -11.00 0.58
CA GLY A 248 1.68 -10.28 1.11
C GLY A 248 1.47 -8.92 0.45
N ALA A 249 2.53 -8.13 0.29
CA ALA A 249 2.44 -6.82 -0.36
C ALA A 249 2.04 -6.92 -1.83
N ILE A 250 2.66 -7.83 -2.59
CA ILE A 250 2.36 -7.99 -4.02
C ILE A 250 0.98 -8.63 -4.21
N LEU A 251 0.57 -9.57 -3.35
CA LEU A 251 -0.78 -10.14 -3.36
C LEU A 251 -1.83 -9.06 -3.13
N LEU A 252 -1.61 -8.13 -2.20
CA LEU A 252 -2.49 -6.98 -2.00
C LEU A 252 -2.53 -6.06 -3.23
N ALA A 253 -1.40 -5.84 -3.91
CA ALA A 253 -1.42 -5.12 -5.19
C ALA A 253 -2.34 -5.84 -6.20
N TYR A 254 -2.19 -7.16 -6.35
CA TYR A 254 -3.07 -7.93 -7.24
C TYR A 254 -4.54 -7.94 -6.79
N LEU A 255 -4.84 -7.88 -5.49
CA LEU A 255 -6.19 -7.66 -4.99
C LEU A 255 -6.77 -6.35 -5.55
N LEU A 256 -6.00 -5.25 -5.50
CA LEU A 256 -6.43 -3.96 -6.06
C LEU A 256 -6.67 -4.05 -7.58
N MET A 257 -5.84 -4.78 -8.31
CA MET A 257 -6.06 -5.03 -9.74
C MET A 257 -7.35 -5.84 -9.99
N GLY A 258 -7.59 -6.89 -9.21
CA GLY A 258 -8.83 -7.67 -9.28
C GLY A 258 -10.06 -6.81 -9.00
N LEU A 259 -9.99 -5.91 -8.02
CA LEU A 259 -11.04 -4.93 -7.76
C LEU A 259 -11.26 -4.01 -8.96
N VAL A 260 -10.20 -3.51 -9.59
CA VAL A 260 -10.31 -2.69 -10.81
C VAL A 260 -10.99 -3.47 -11.94
N VAL A 261 -10.63 -4.75 -12.16
CA VAL A 261 -11.30 -5.61 -13.13
C VAL A 261 -12.79 -5.69 -12.83
N ILE A 262 -13.17 -5.99 -11.58
CA ILE A 262 -14.59 -6.12 -11.20
C ILE A 262 -15.35 -4.80 -11.40
N HIS A 263 -14.74 -3.65 -11.08
CA HIS A 263 -15.35 -2.35 -11.35
C HIS A 263 -15.56 -2.09 -12.84
N VAL A 264 -14.58 -2.45 -13.68
CA VAL A 264 -14.67 -2.23 -15.12
C VAL A 264 -15.71 -3.15 -15.76
N ILE A 265 -15.77 -4.44 -15.39
CA ILE A 265 -16.75 -5.38 -15.96
C ILE A 265 -18.19 -5.09 -15.49
N THR A 266 -18.38 -4.57 -14.28
CA THR A 266 -19.71 -4.26 -13.73
C THR A 266 -20.23 -2.89 -14.14
N ARG A 267 -19.38 -2.01 -14.70
CA ARG A 267 -19.75 -0.65 -15.12
C ARG A 267 -20.97 -0.64 -16.06
N GLY A 268 -21.90 0.29 -15.85
CA GLY A 268 -23.10 0.41 -16.69
C GLY A 268 -24.20 -0.64 -16.44
N SER A 269 -23.99 -1.57 -15.50
CA SER A 269 -25.06 -2.44 -14.99
C SER A 269 -25.84 -1.72 -13.89
N THR A 270 -27.18 -1.84 -13.91
CA THR A 270 -28.05 -1.34 -12.82
C THR A 270 -27.73 -1.99 -11.47
N PHE A 271 -27.21 -3.23 -11.47
CA PHE A 271 -26.85 -3.97 -10.25
C PHE A 271 -25.44 -3.68 -9.74
N GLN A 272 -24.69 -2.78 -10.39
CA GLN A 272 -23.31 -2.47 -10.00
C GLN A 272 -23.17 -2.14 -8.50
N PRO A 273 -24.01 -1.28 -7.88
CA PRO A 273 -23.88 -0.96 -6.46
C PRO A 273 -24.04 -2.19 -5.57
N LEU A 274 -24.99 -3.08 -5.87
CA LEU A 274 -25.23 -4.30 -5.11
C LEU A 274 -24.03 -5.25 -5.20
N VAL A 275 -23.49 -5.47 -6.40
CA VAL A 275 -22.32 -6.33 -6.61
C VAL A 275 -21.10 -5.78 -5.84
N LEU A 276 -20.87 -4.48 -5.88
CA LEU A 276 -19.75 -3.86 -5.18
C LEU A 276 -19.90 -3.90 -3.66
N VAL A 277 -21.11 -3.67 -3.13
CA VAL A 277 -21.37 -3.81 -1.69
C VAL A 277 -21.13 -5.24 -1.23
N LEU A 278 -21.69 -6.23 -1.94
CA LEU A 278 -21.50 -7.65 -1.62
C LEU A 278 -20.03 -8.07 -1.73
N LEU A 279 -19.31 -7.56 -2.74
CA LEU A 279 -17.89 -7.80 -2.90
C LEU A 279 -17.08 -7.26 -1.72
N TYR A 280 -17.30 -6.00 -1.34
CA TYR A 280 -16.55 -5.38 -0.24
C TYR A 280 -16.87 -6.00 1.11
N VAL A 281 -18.16 -6.18 1.42
CA VAL A 281 -18.59 -6.88 2.63
C VAL A 281 -18.06 -8.31 2.63
N GLY A 282 -18.11 -8.99 1.48
CA GLY A 282 -17.58 -10.34 1.32
C GLY A 282 -16.08 -10.42 1.57
N ILE A 283 -15.27 -9.49 1.04
CA ILE A 283 -13.82 -9.48 1.29
C ILE A 283 -13.52 -9.28 2.78
N VAL A 284 -14.28 -8.42 3.46
CA VAL A 284 -14.08 -8.12 4.89
C VAL A 284 -14.54 -9.28 5.78
N LEU A 285 -15.71 -9.85 5.53
CA LEU A 285 -16.28 -10.93 6.34
C LEU A 285 -15.68 -12.30 6.00
N VAL A 286 -15.25 -12.49 4.75
CA VAL A 286 -14.84 -13.76 4.18
C VAL A 286 -13.47 -13.56 3.50
N GLY A 287 -12.41 -13.46 4.30
CA GLY A 287 -11.08 -13.06 3.84
C GLY A 287 -10.53 -13.86 2.64
N TRP A 288 -10.88 -15.13 2.49
CA TRP A 288 -10.49 -15.94 1.33
C TRP A 288 -11.08 -15.45 0.00
N LEU A 289 -12.20 -14.70 0.03
CA LEU A 289 -12.75 -14.05 -1.16
C LEU A 289 -11.76 -13.02 -1.73
N GLY A 290 -10.99 -12.36 -0.86
CA GLY A 290 -9.90 -11.49 -1.28
C GLY A 290 -8.85 -12.24 -2.11
N LEU A 291 -8.54 -13.50 -1.77
CA LEU A 291 -7.61 -14.31 -2.55
C LEU A 291 -8.14 -14.59 -3.96
N LEU A 292 -9.43 -14.90 -4.11
CA LEU A 292 -10.04 -15.09 -5.43
C LEU A 292 -9.96 -13.82 -6.27
N VAL A 293 -10.22 -12.66 -5.67
CA VAL A 293 -10.11 -11.37 -6.34
C VAL A 293 -8.66 -11.07 -6.72
N ALA A 294 -7.69 -11.38 -5.86
CA ALA A 294 -6.28 -11.25 -6.20
C ALA A 294 -5.86 -12.18 -7.36
N LEU A 295 -6.33 -13.43 -7.38
CA LEU A 295 -6.11 -14.37 -8.48
C LEU A 295 -6.70 -13.84 -9.80
N LEU A 296 -7.88 -13.23 -9.76
CA LEU A 296 -8.45 -12.52 -10.92
C LEU A 296 -7.51 -11.42 -11.41
N GLY A 297 -6.94 -10.63 -10.49
CA GLY A 297 -5.96 -9.59 -10.81
C GLY A 297 -4.67 -10.15 -11.43
N VAL A 298 -4.19 -11.31 -10.98
CA VAL A 298 -3.03 -12.01 -11.57
C VAL A 298 -3.35 -12.51 -12.98
N ALA A 299 -4.57 -13.02 -13.19
CA ALA A 299 -5.00 -13.58 -14.46
C ALA A 299 -5.36 -12.53 -15.53
N GLU A 300 -5.64 -11.28 -15.13
CA GLU A 300 -6.11 -10.21 -16.03
C GLU A 300 -5.24 -9.99 -17.29
N PRO A 301 -3.89 -9.94 -17.22
CA PRO A 301 -3.07 -9.76 -18.42
C PRO A 301 -3.23 -10.89 -19.46
N LEU A 302 -3.60 -12.10 -19.01
CA LEU A 302 -3.83 -13.26 -19.87
C LEU A 302 -5.27 -13.28 -20.40
N LEU A 303 -6.25 -12.99 -19.54
CA LEU A 303 -7.66 -13.09 -19.86
C LEU A 303 -8.21 -11.85 -20.59
N ARG A 304 -7.59 -10.68 -20.39
CA ARG A 304 -7.99 -9.38 -20.94
C ARG A 304 -9.48 -9.07 -20.71
N LEU A 305 -9.97 -9.32 -19.49
CA LEU A 305 -11.40 -9.24 -19.18
C LEU A 305 -11.92 -7.80 -19.32
N ARG A 306 -11.11 -6.81 -18.94
CA ARG A 306 -11.46 -5.39 -19.07
C ARG A 306 -11.68 -4.99 -20.53
N GLN A 307 -10.77 -5.40 -21.42
CA GLN A 307 -10.87 -5.13 -22.86
C GLN A 307 -12.13 -5.75 -23.46
N ARG A 308 -12.38 -7.05 -23.18
CA ARG A 308 -13.57 -7.74 -23.67
C ARG A 308 -14.88 -7.10 -23.18
N ALA A 309 -14.89 -6.60 -21.94
CA ALA A 309 -16.06 -5.91 -21.40
C ALA A 309 -16.30 -4.55 -22.07
N GLN A 310 -15.24 -3.83 -22.45
CA GLN A 310 -15.33 -2.58 -23.22
C GLN A 310 -15.87 -2.86 -24.63
N GLU A 311 -15.26 -3.80 -25.36
CA GLU A 311 -15.68 -4.18 -26.73
C GLU A 311 -17.16 -4.58 -26.80
N ARG A 312 -17.64 -5.35 -25.81
CA ARG A 312 -19.06 -5.73 -25.73
C ARG A 312 -19.97 -4.51 -25.58
N ARG A 313 -19.59 -3.52 -24.77
CA ARG A 313 -20.38 -2.30 -24.60
C ARG A 313 -20.41 -1.48 -25.89
N ASP A 314 -19.26 -1.32 -26.52
CA ASP A 314 -19.14 -0.56 -27.77
C ASP A 314 -19.99 -1.20 -28.89
N SER A 315 -20.03 -2.54 -28.95
CA SER A 315 -20.89 -3.28 -29.89
C SER A 315 -22.40 -3.23 -29.58
N SER A 316 -22.77 -2.88 -28.34
CA SER A 316 -24.17 -2.80 -27.87
C SER A 316 -24.74 -1.37 -27.84
N GLY A 317 -23.92 -0.36 -28.14
CA GLY A 317 -24.37 1.02 -28.32
C GLY A 317 -25.16 1.18 -29.63
N PRO A 318 -26.06 2.18 -29.74
CA PRO A 318 -26.73 2.47 -31.01
C PRO A 318 -25.66 2.78 -32.08
N PRO A 319 -25.81 2.30 -33.32
CA PRO A 319 -24.85 2.58 -34.38
C PRO A 319 -24.71 4.09 -34.53
N ASP A 320 -23.46 4.58 -34.57
CA ASP A 320 -23.18 5.97 -34.89
C ASP A 320 -23.96 6.33 -36.15
N GLY A 321 -24.91 7.26 -36.01
CA GLY A 321 -25.67 7.78 -37.15
C GLY A 321 -24.71 8.34 -38.21
N PRO A 322 -25.14 8.38 -39.49
CA PRO A 322 -24.26 8.77 -40.58
C PRO A 322 -23.60 10.12 -40.28
N ARG A 323 -22.27 10.15 -40.36
CA ARG A 323 -21.50 11.39 -40.23
C ARG A 323 -21.96 12.33 -41.37
N PRO A 324 -22.33 13.58 -41.07
CA PRO A 324 -22.65 14.52 -42.13
C PRO A 324 -21.40 14.81 -42.95
N ASP A 325 -21.56 14.71 -44.26
CA ASP A 325 -20.56 15.00 -45.29
C ASP A 325 -20.11 16.48 -45.29
#